data_AF-A0A1S3IQ50-F1
#
_entry.id   AF-A0A1S3IQ50-F1
#
_cell.length_a   1.000
_cell.length_b   1.000
_cell.length_c   1.000
_cell.angle_alpha   90.00
_cell.angle_beta   90.00
_cell.angle_gamma   90.00
#
_symmetry.space_group_name_H-M   'P 1'
#
loop_
_entity.id
_entity.type
_entity.pdbx_description
1 polymer ?
#
loop_
_entity_poly.entity_id
_entity_poly.type
_entity_poly.pdbx_seq_one_letter_code
_entity_poly.pdbx_strand_id
1 'polypeptide(L)'
;MKMCGISDETPCPPDAVASLLSQVKGSIASFISVLLKLKECHREGQQDIPQDLIDEVKKGLLSEMEYNRLREKVVDFAEELSIHIERTLDYLYQFSLIPDEETTKLKNEAKRNPQEACRNLFKALLATSPKKEPIKHLKAAFRDSGLLYMADELELSYQNIEDELQKHGSGQPSCEEPMAIGMSAPPHTCNR
;
A
#
# COMPACT_ATOMS: atom_id res chain seq x y z
N MET A 1 -41.31 25.88 -2.17
CA MET A 1 -39.89 25.63 -2.49
C MET A 1 -39.25 24.98 -1.27
N LYS A 2 -39.09 23.65 -1.29
CA LYS A 2 -38.33 22.89 -0.28
C LYS A 2 -37.36 22.03 -1.09
N MET A 3 -36.07 22.32 -0.97
CA MET A 3 -35.00 21.49 -1.54
C MET A 3 -34.86 20.26 -0.66
N CYS A 4 -35.10 19.07 -1.22
CA CYS A 4 -34.66 17.83 -0.59
C CYS A 4 -33.15 17.71 -0.82
N GLY A 5 -32.42 17.71 0.28
CA GLY A 5 -30.97 17.50 0.32
C GLY A 5 -30.63 16.15 -0.26
N ILE A 6 -29.65 16.16 -1.15
CA ILE A 6 -29.00 14.98 -1.71
C ILE A 6 -28.12 14.44 -0.59
N SER A 7 -28.58 13.40 0.11
CA SER A 7 -27.73 12.59 0.98
C SER A 7 -27.10 11.53 0.09
N ASP A 8 -25.96 11.84 -0.50
CA ASP A 8 -25.21 10.92 -1.36
C ASP A 8 -23.93 10.50 -0.63
N GLU A 9 -24.10 9.70 0.41
CA GLU A 9 -23.03 8.85 0.94
C GLU A 9 -23.56 7.41 0.88
N THR A 10 -23.61 6.87 -0.33
CA THR A 10 -23.72 5.41 -0.49
C THR A 10 -22.41 4.81 0.02
N PRO A 11 -22.43 3.94 1.05
CA PRO A 11 -21.21 3.29 1.52
C PRO A 11 -20.61 2.47 0.38
N CYS A 12 -19.35 2.73 0.03
CA CYS A 12 -18.66 1.91 -0.96
C CYS A 12 -18.69 0.43 -0.51
N PRO A 13 -19.02 -0.51 -1.40
CA PRO A 13 -18.95 -1.92 -1.07
C PRO A 13 -17.51 -2.25 -0.63
N PRO A 14 -17.32 -2.98 0.48
CA PRO A 14 -15.99 -3.39 0.95
C PRO A 14 -15.12 -4.04 -0.15
N ASP A 15 -15.77 -4.72 -1.08
CA ASP A 15 -15.16 -5.40 -2.22
C ASP A 15 -14.55 -4.44 -3.26
N ALA A 16 -15.16 -3.26 -3.47
CA ALA A 16 -14.65 -2.28 -4.43
C ALA A 16 -13.33 -1.67 -3.95
N VAL A 17 -13.22 -1.38 -2.65
CA VAL A 17 -12.00 -0.84 -2.04
C VAL A 17 -10.89 -1.89 -2.03
N ALA A 18 -11.22 -3.13 -1.64
CA ALA A 18 -10.26 -4.24 -1.67
C ALA A 18 -9.74 -4.52 -3.10
N SER A 19 -10.63 -4.51 -4.09
CA SER A 19 -10.28 -4.66 -5.50
C SER A 19 -9.35 -3.54 -5.98
N LEU A 20 -9.65 -2.28 -5.63
CA LEU A 20 -8.81 -1.15 -5.99
C LEU A 20 -7.42 -1.24 -5.36
N LEU A 21 -7.32 -1.58 -4.06
CA LEU A 21 -6.05 -1.74 -3.37
C LEU A 21 -5.22 -2.89 -3.98
N SER A 22 -5.89 -3.99 -4.34
CA SER A 22 -5.26 -5.10 -5.07
C SER A 22 -4.71 -4.66 -6.43
N GLN A 23 -5.47 -3.85 -7.18
CA GLN A 23 -5.02 -3.29 -8.46
C GLN A 23 -3.83 -2.34 -8.29
N VAL A 24 -3.82 -1.50 -7.25
CA VAL A 24 -2.69 -0.62 -6.93
C VAL A 24 -1.44 -1.45 -6.63
N LYS A 25 -1.55 -2.45 -5.75
CA LYS A 25 -0.46 -3.40 -5.43
C LYS A 25 0.08 -4.07 -6.71
N GLY A 26 -0.82 -4.60 -7.55
CA GLY A 26 -0.46 -5.25 -8.80
C GLY A 26 0.20 -4.28 -9.81
N SER A 27 -0.29 -3.05 -9.91
CA SER A 27 0.26 -2.04 -10.81
C SER A 27 1.70 -1.65 -10.42
N ILE A 28 1.97 -1.50 -9.12
CA ILE A 28 3.33 -1.25 -8.62
C ILE A 28 4.25 -2.44 -8.93
N ALA A 29 3.78 -3.68 -8.70
CA ALA A 29 4.53 -4.89 -9.03
C ALA A 29 4.85 -5.00 -10.53
N SER A 30 3.88 -4.71 -11.40
CA SER A 30 4.10 -4.65 -12.86
C SER A 30 5.10 -3.55 -13.24
N PHE A 31 5.03 -2.39 -12.61
CA PHE A 31 5.99 -1.30 -12.85
C PHE A 31 7.42 -1.71 -12.47
N ILE A 32 7.62 -2.34 -11.31
CA ILE A 32 8.93 -2.89 -10.91
C ILE A 32 9.45 -3.90 -11.95
N SER A 33 8.57 -4.77 -12.46
CA SER A 33 8.93 -5.74 -13.49
C SER A 33 9.42 -5.07 -14.77
N VAL A 34 8.77 -3.98 -15.19
CA VAL A 34 9.21 -3.18 -16.35
C VAL A 34 10.57 -2.53 -16.09
N LEU A 35 10.79 -1.94 -14.91
CA LEU A 35 12.08 -1.34 -14.55
C LEU A 35 13.23 -2.36 -14.57
N LEU A 36 12.98 -3.57 -14.07
CA LEU A 36 13.96 -4.67 -14.11
C LEU A 36 14.30 -5.09 -15.54
N LYS A 37 13.29 -5.25 -16.41
CA LYS A 37 13.49 -5.59 -17.83
C LYS A 37 14.27 -4.50 -18.56
N LEU A 38 13.90 -3.24 -18.38
CA LEU A 38 14.62 -2.11 -18.99
C LEU A 38 16.08 -2.09 -18.55
N LYS A 39 16.34 -2.29 -17.25
CA LYS A 39 17.70 -2.40 -16.72
C LYS A 39 18.52 -3.52 -17.37
N GLU A 40 17.91 -4.68 -17.63
CA GLU A 40 18.56 -5.78 -18.34
C GLU A 40 18.90 -5.40 -19.80
N CYS A 41 17.97 -4.77 -20.52
CA CYS A 41 18.16 -4.31 -21.89
C CYS A 41 19.23 -3.22 -22.02
N HIS A 42 19.37 -2.34 -21.03
CA HIS A 42 20.31 -1.21 -21.07
C HIS A 42 21.77 -1.57 -20.75
N ARG A 43 22.08 -2.84 -20.45
CA ARG A 43 23.47 -3.30 -20.27
C ARG A 43 24.39 -3.05 -21.48
N GLU A 44 23.85 -2.69 -22.65
CA GLU A 44 24.58 -2.43 -23.89
C GLU A 44 24.93 -0.94 -24.16
N GLY A 45 24.89 -0.06 -23.17
CA GLY A 45 25.62 1.22 -23.24
C GLY A 45 24.82 2.52 -23.36
N GLN A 46 23.55 2.53 -22.92
CA GLN A 46 22.79 3.76 -22.66
C GLN A 46 22.35 3.81 -21.18
N GLN A 47 22.11 5.03 -20.67
CA GLN A 47 21.80 5.36 -19.27
C GLN A 47 21.11 4.21 -18.51
N ASP A 48 21.85 3.61 -17.57
CA ASP A 48 21.37 2.52 -16.74
C ASP A 48 20.24 3.02 -15.82
N ILE A 49 19.25 2.16 -15.55
CA ILE A 49 18.23 2.47 -14.54
C ILE A 49 18.88 2.35 -13.17
N PRO A 50 18.88 3.43 -12.36
CA PRO A 50 19.52 3.41 -11.06
C PRO A 50 18.89 2.33 -10.15
N GLN A 51 19.71 1.48 -9.53
CA GLN A 51 19.22 0.40 -8.65
C GLN A 51 18.46 0.96 -7.45
N ASP A 52 18.88 2.11 -6.95
CA ASP A 52 18.23 2.86 -5.87
C ASP A 52 16.79 3.24 -6.22
N LEU A 53 16.49 3.56 -7.48
CA LEU A 53 15.11 3.80 -7.91
C LEU A 53 14.27 2.52 -7.78
N ILE A 54 14.80 1.38 -8.25
CA ILE A 54 14.11 0.09 -8.16
C ILE A 54 13.87 -0.30 -6.69
N ASP A 55 14.89 -0.12 -5.85
CA ASP A 55 14.81 -0.43 -4.43
C ASP A 55 13.79 0.47 -3.71
N GLU A 56 13.69 1.74 -4.10
CA GLU A 56 12.71 2.66 -3.53
C GLU A 56 11.27 2.27 -3.91
N VAL A 57 11.04 1.88 -5.17
CA VAL A 57 9.72 1.39 -5.59
C VAL A 57 9.38 0.06 -4.88
N LYS A 58 10.36 -0.83 -4.70
CA LYS A 58 10.18 -2.06 -3.90
C LYS A 58 9.80 -1.76 -2.45
N LYS A 59 10.45 -0.80 -1.79
CA LYS A 59 10.05 -0.35 -0.44
C LYS A 59 8.62 0.20 -0.43
N GLY A 60 8.24 0.96 -1.45
CA GLY A 60 6.87 1.45 -1.61
C GLY A 60 5.85 0.31 -1.68
N LEU A 61 6.12 -0.73 -2.48
CA LEU A 61 5.29 -1.93 -2.55
C LEU A 61 5.22 -2.67 -1.22
N LEU A 62 6.36 -2.85 -0.54
CA LEU A 62 6.42 -3.49 0.77
C LEU A 62 5.54 -2.75 1.78
N SER A 63 5.68 -1.42 1.84
CA SER A 63 4.85 -0.57 2.68
C SER A 63 3.37 -0.78 2.35
N GLU A 64 2.95 -0.70 1.09
CA GLU A 64 1.53 -0.89 0.74
C GLU A 64 1.00 -2.26 1.16
N MET A 65 1.82 -3.31 1.06
CA MET A 65 1.46 -4.64 1.54
C MET A 65 1.27 -4.68 3.06
N GLU A 66 2.11 -3.99 3.85
CA GLU A 66 1.94 -3.90 5.30
C GLU A 66 0.66 -3.15 5.69
N TYR A 67 0.31 -2.07 4.97
CA TYR A 67 -0.96 -1.37 5.19
C TYR A 67 -2.17 -2.24 4.85
N ASN A 68 -2.10 -2.99 3.75
CA ASN A 68 -3.15 -3.96 3.40
C ASN A 68 -3.30 -5.04 4.47
N ARG A 69 -2.18 -5.55 4.99
CA ARG A 69 -2.18 -6.50 6.10
C ARG A 69 -2.88 -5.95 7.34
N LEU A 70 -2.60 -4.70 7.71
CA LEU A 70 -3.28 -4.05 8.83
C LEU A 70 -4.78 -3.92 8.57
N ARG A 71 -5.21 -3.54 7.35
CA ARG A 71 -6.62 -3.44 6.97
C ARG A 71 -7.36 -4.77 7.11
N GLU A 72 -6.73 -5.87 6.71
CA GLU A 72 -7.28 -7.24 6.84
C GLU A 72 -7.41 -7.66 8.31
N LYS A 73 -6.46 -7.23 9.15
CA LYS A 73 -6.33 -7.68 10.54
C LYS A 73 -6.95 -6.74 11.58
N VAL A 74 -7.61 -5.65 11.18
CA VAL A 74 -8.19 -4.65 12.10
C VAL A 74 -9.03 -5.28 13.20
N VAL A 75 -9.86 -6.27 12.87
CA VAL A 75 -10.77 -6.91 13.82
C VAL A 75 -9.99 -7.75 14.83
N ASP A 76 -9.17 -8.68 14.35
CA ASP A 76 -8.35 -9.58 15.17
C ASP A 76 -7.42 -8.76 16.08
N PHE A 77 -6.70 -7.81 15.50
CA PHE A 77 -5.76 -6.98 16.24
C PHE A 77 -6.43 -6.09 17.26
N ALA A 78 -7.67 -5.63 17.02
CA ALA A 78 -8.35 -4.76 17.95
C ALA A 78 -8.77 -5.50 19.23
N GLU A 79 -9.14 -6.77 19.09
CA GLU A 79 -9.46 -7.64 20.23
C GLU A 79 -8.23 -7.82 21.13
N GLU A 80 -7.08 -8.13 20.53
CA GLU A 80 -5.88 -8.45 21.27
C GLU A 80 -5.16 -7.21 21.84
N LEU A 81 -5.13 -6.12 21.07
CA LEU A 81 -4.57 -4.84 21.52
C LEU A 81 -5.38 -4.19 22.64
N SER A 82 -6.66 -4.53 22.79
CA SER A 82 -7.61 -3.86 23.69
C SER A 82 -7.13 -3.78 25.14
N ILE A 83 -6.39 -4.79 25.61
CA ILE A 83 -5.81 -4.86 26.96
C ILE A 83 -4.66 -3.86 27.12
N HIS A 84 -3.99 -3.51 26.03
CA HIS A 84 -2.78 -2.67 25.99
C HIS A 84 -3.00 -1.32 25.31
N ILE A 85 -4.26 -0.93 25.06
CA ILE A 85 -4.58 0.26 24.27
C ILE A 85 -4.04 1.55 24.90
N GLU A 86 -4.14 1.72 26.23
CA GLU A 86 -3.67 2.95 26.88
C GLU A 86 -2.16 3.13 26.69
N ARG A 87 -1.38 2.06 26.93
CA ARG A 87 0.07 2.06 26.73
C ARG A 87 0.43 2.30 25.27
N THR A 88 -0.31 1.68 24.35
CA THR A 88 -0.09 1.86 22.90
C THR A 88 -0.38 3.29 22.47
N LEU A 89 -1.46 3.91 22.96
CA LEU A 89 -1.79 5.30 22.69
C LEU A 89 -0.70 6.24 23.23
N ASP A 90 -0.21 6.00 24.45
CA ASP A 90 0.87 6.80 25.03
C ASP A 90 2.18 6.68 24.24
N TYR A 91 2.47 5.49 23.70
CA TYR A 91 3.62 5.28 22.82
C TYR A 91 3.46 6.06 21.51
N LEU A 92 2.33 5.88 20.81
CA LEU A 92 2.08 6.51 19.51
C LEU A 92 1.96 8.04 19.60
N TYR A 93 1.50 8.55 20.74
CA TYR A 93 1.43 9.97 21.03
C TYR A 93 2.80 10.67 20.95
N GLN A 94 3.87 10.02 21.45
CA GLN A 94 5.23 10.56 21.45
C GLN A 94 5.75 10.87 20.03
N PHE A 95 5.21 10.18 19.03
CA PHE A 95 5.58 10.35 17.61
C PHE A 95 4.61 11.26 16.85
N SER A 96 3.65 11.90 17.53
CA SER A 96 2.66 12.79 16.92
C SER A 96 1.92 12.14 15.74
N LEU A 97 1.66 10.83 15.84
CA LEU A 97 0.95 10.09 14.81
C LEU A 97 -0.53 10.45 14.78
N ILE A 98 -1.09 10.70 15.96
CA ILE A 98 -2.50 11.02 16.16
C ILE A 98 -2.58 12.39 16.86
N PRO A 99 -3.42 13.33 16.38
CA PRO A 99 -3.58 14.62 17.02
C PRO A 99 -4.11 14.52 18.46
N ASP A 100 -3.75 15.48 19.33
CA ASP A 100 -4.14 15.53 20.75
C ASP A 100 -5.65 15.33 21.00
N GLU A 101 -6.47 15.98 20.17
CA GLU A 101 -7.93 15.89 20.27
C GLU A 101 -8.41 14.45 20.06
N GLU A 102 -7.86 13.78 19.05
CA GLU A 102 -8.20 12.42 18.70
C GLU A 102 -7.65 11.42 19.72
N THR A 103 -6.42 11.64 20.22
CA THR A 103 -5.86 10.85 21.32
C THR A 103 -6.74 10.92 22.57
N THR A 104 -7.26 12.12 22.90
CA THR A 104 -8.14 12.30 24.06
C THR A 104 -9.49 11.58 23.86
N LYS A 105 -10.05 11.62 22.65
CA LYS A 105 -11.27 10.85 22.31
C LYS A 105 -11.04 9.35 22.47
N LEU A 106 -9.96 8.83 21.88
CA LEU A 106 -9.61 7.40 21.95
C LEU A 106 -9.37 6.93 23.40
N LYS A 107 -8.71 7.74 24.25
CA LYS A 107 -8.55 7.42 25.68
C LYS A 107 -9.87 7.35 26.44
N ASN A 108 -10.82 8.22 26.12
CA ASN A 108 -12.15 8.19 26.74
C ASN A 108 -13.00 7.01 26.23
N GLU A 109 -12.87 6.68 24.95
CA GLU A 109 -13.51 5.52 24.34
C GLU A 109 -12.96 4.21 24.92
N ALA A 110 -11.64 4.11 25.09
CA ALA A 110 -10.98 2.95 25.66
C ALA A 110 -11.55 2.54 27.02
N LYS A 111 -11.94 3.50 27.86
CA LYS A 111 -12.57 3.23 29.17
C LYS A 111 -13.96 2.59 29.07
N ARG A 112 -14.67 2.80 27.95
CA ARG A 112 -16.03 2.33 27.72
C ARG A 112 -16.07 1.08 26.86
N ASN A 113 -15.30 1.10 25.78
CA ASN A 113 -15.18 0.01 24.81
C ASN A 113 -13.75 -0.01 24.25
N PRO A 114 -12.82 -0.72 24.93
CA PRO A 114 -11.44 -0.88 24.50
C PRO A 114 -11.28 -1.37 23.05
N GLN A 115 -12.13 -2.31 22.62
CA GLN A 115 -12.04 -2.93 21.30
C GLN A 115 -12.43 -1.94 20.19
N GLU A 116 -13.51 -1.18 20.38
CA GLU A 116 -13.90 -0.16 19.40
C GLU A 116 -12.87 0.97 19.35
N ALA A 117 -12.32 1.38 20.50
CA ALA A 117 -11.21 2.33 20.54
C ALA A 117 -9.98 1.84 19.76
N CYS A 118 -9.63 0.55 19.83
CA CYS A 118 -8.57 -0.03 19.00
C CYS A 118 -8.90 0.03 17.50
N ARG A 119 -10.16 -0.27 17.11
CA ARG A 119 -10.58 -0.15 15.70
C ARG A 119 -10.47 1.28 15.20
N ASN A 120 -10.89 2.25 16.01
CA ASN A 120 -10.80 3.66 15.67
C ASN A 120 -9.34 4.15 15.63
N LEU A 121 -8.49 3.66 16.53
CA LEU A 121 -7.04 3.85 16.47
C LEU A 121 -6.47 3.37 15.14
N PHE A 122 -6.78 2.14 14.70
CA PHE A 122 -6.28 1.64 13.41
C PHE A 122 -6.80 2.45 12.23
N LYS A 123 -8.07 2.87 12.24
CA LYS A 123 -8.61 3.79 11.22
C LYS A 123 -7.82 5.10 11.17
N ALA A 124 -7.52 5.69 12.33
CA ALA A 124 -6.73 6.92 12.41
C ALA A 124 -5.30 6.73 11.88
N LEU A 125 -4.64 5.61 12.22
CA LEU A 125 -3.31 5.29 11.71
C LEU A 125 -3.30 5.07 10.19
N LEU A 126 -4.33 4.39 9.65
CA LEU A 126 -4.48 4.18 8.21
C LEU A 126 -4.75 5.50 7.44
N ALA A 127 -5.35 6.49 8.10
CA ALA A 127 -5.55 7.83 7.54
C ALA A 127 -4.32 8.75 7.73
N THR A 128 -3.34 8.33 8.52
CA THR A 128 -2.12 9.10 8.79
C THR A 128 -1.19 9.07 7.59
N SER A 129 -0.50 10.19 7.33
CA SER A 129 0.47 10.26 6.24
C SER A 129 1.53 9.16 6.36
N PRO A 130 1.80 8.39 5.29
CA PRO A 130 2.84 7.35 5.30
C PRO A 130 4.24 7.88 5.62
N LYS A 131 4.50 9.18 5.39
CA LYS A 131 5.76 9.84 5.73
C LYS A 131 6.07 9.82 7.23
N LYS A 132 5.06 9.65 8.08
CA LYS A 132 5.24 9.51 9.53
C LYS A 132 5.52 8.06 9.96
N GLU A 133 5.63 7.13 9.01
CA GLU A 133 5.92 5.71 9.25
C GLU A 133 4.99 5.06 10.31
N PRO A 134 3.65 5.24 10.27
CA PRO A 134 2.76 4.79 11.34
C PRO A 134 2.82 3.27 11.58
N ILE A 135 3.01 2.46 10.53
CA ILE A 135 3.17 1.00 10.65
C ILE A 135 4.44 0.64 11.43
N LYS A 136 5.57 1.31 11.17
CA LYS A 136 6.83 1.08 11.90
C LYS A 136 6.65 1.37 13.40
N HIS A 137 6.03 2.50 13.73
CA HIS A 137 5.76 2.85 15.12
C HIS A 137 4.73 1.92 15.76
N LEU A 138 3.74 1.45 15.01
CA LEU A 138 2.77 0.47 15.49
C LEU A 138 3.44 -0.86 15.83
N LYS A 139 4.30 -1.39 14.94
CA LYS A 139 5.09 -2.60 15.21
C LYS A 139 5.97 -2.42 16.46
N ALA A 140 6.58 -1.26 16.63
CA ALA A 140 7.37 -0.97 17.83
C ALA A 140 6.49 -0.92 19.11
N ALA A 141 5.29 -0.34 19.03
CA ALA A 141 4.34 -0.29 20.14
C ALA A 141 3.82 -1.70 20.53
N PHE A 142 3.59 -2.57 19.54
CA PHE A 142 3.25 -3.98 19.78
C PHE A 142 4.38 -4.70 20.54
N ARG A 143 5.63 -4.53 20.10
CA ARG A 143 6.80 -5.12 20.78
C ARG A 143 6.93 -4.59 22.21
N ASP A 144 6.76 -3.30 22.43
CA ASP A 144 6.80 -2.69 23.76
C ASP A 144 5.69 -3.25 24.68
N SER A 145 4.52 -3.53 24.11
CA SER A 145 3.37 -4.11 24.81
C SER A 145 3.43 -5.63 24.99
N GLY A 146 4.49 -6.30 24.50
CA GLY A 146 4.63 -7.76 24.56
C GLY A 146 3.85 -8.53 23.49
N LEU A 147 3.22 -7.84 22.54
CA LEU A 147 2.42 -8.40 21.45
C LEU A 147 3.31 -8.73 20.23
N LEU A 148 4.36 -9.54 20.46
CA LEU A 148 5.39 -9.82 19.46
C LEU A 148 4.82 -10.42 18.17
N TYR A 149 3.89 -11.36 18.28
CA TYR A 149 3.27 -12.00 17.12
C TYR A 149 2.50 -11.01 16.23
N MET A 150 1.90 -9.94 16.79
CA MET A 150 1.23 -8.91 15.98
C MET A 150 2.23 -8.08 15.19
N ALA A 151 3.38 -7.77 15.81
CA ALA A 151 4.47 -7.10 15.11
C ALA A 151 5.03 -7.98 13.98
N ASP A 152 5.19 -9.28 14.24
CA ASP A 152 5.70 -10.24 13.25
C ASP A 152 4.69 -10.47 12.12
N GLU A 153 3.38 -10.50 12.40
CA GLU A 153 2.32 -10.66 11.40
C GLU A 153 2.26 -9.47 10.40
N LEU A 154 2.65 -8.27 10.87
CA LEU A 154 2.83 -7.08 10.03
C LEU A 154 4.21 -7.00 9.37
N GLU A 155 5.19 -7.77 9.83
CA GLU A 155 6.55 -7.73 9.29
C GLU A 155 6.57 -8.47 7.96
N LEU A 156 6.80 -7.74 6.86
CA LEU A 156 6.98 -8.31 5.54
C LEU A 156 8.43 -8.24 5.11
N SER A 157 8.84 -9.20 4.30
CA SER A 157 10.20 -9.34 3.79
C SER A 157 10.26 -9.10 2.28
N TYR A 158 11.48 -8.98 1.75
CA TYR A 158 11.71 -8.94 0.30
C TYR A 158 11.18 -10.18 -0.43
N GLN A 159 11.09 -11.33 0.24
CA GLN A 159 10.50 -12.53 -0.38
C GLN A 159 9.03 -12.29 -0.75
N ASN A 160 8.28 -11.56 0.08
CA ASN A 160 6.88 -11.23 -0.20
C ASN A 160 6.75 -10.36 -1.47
N ILE A 161 7.75 -9.50 -1.72
CA ILE A 161 7.81 -8.71 -2.96
C ILE A 161 8.06 -9.64 -4.14
N GLU A 162 9.03 -10.53 -4.06
CA GLU A 162 9.33 -11.49 -5.13
C GLU A 162 8.12 -12.34 -5.49
N ASP A 163 7.38 -12.82 -4.49
CA ASP A 163 6.16 -13.59 -4.68
C ASP A 163 5.08 -12.77 -5.43
N GLU A 164 4.93 -11.48 -5.09
CA GLU A 164 4.01 -10.59 -5.83
C GLU A 164 4.48 -10.27 -7.24
N LEU A 165 5.78 -10.09 -7.46
CA LEU A 165 6.35 -9.90 -8.79
C LEU A 165 6.12 -11.14 -9.66
N GLN A 166 6.20 -12.35 -9.12
CA GLN A 166 5.90 -13.58 -9.86
C GLN A 166 4.43 -13.68 -10.26
N LYS A 167 3.49 -13.26 -9.39
CA LYS A 167 2.05 -13.25 -9.70
C LYS A 167 1.71 -12.27 -10.83
N HIS A 168 2.39 -11.12 -10.87
CA HIS A 168 2.09 -10.02 -11.78
C HIS A 168 3.07 -9.89 -12.97
N GLY A 169 4.10 -10.72 -13.02
CA GLY A 169 5.19 -10.67 -14.01
C GLY A 169 5.01 -11.58 -15.23
N SER A 170 3.92 -12.35 -15.30
CA SER A 170 3.65 -13.33 -16.37
C SER A 170 3.13 -12.74 -17.70
N GLY A 171 3.25 -11.43 -17.90
CA GLY A 171 3.08 -10.78 -19.19
C GLY A 171 4.43 -10.68 -19.91
N GLN A 172 4.62 -11.50 -20.93
CA GLN A 172 5.76 -11.43 -21.84
C GLN A 172 5.42 -10.52 -23.03
N PRO A 173 5.92 -9.27 -23.10
CA PRO A 173 6.33 -8.70 -24.37
C PRO A 173 7.79 -9.09 -24.57
N SER A 174 8.05 -9.91 -25.57
CA SER A 174 9.39 -10.12 -26.11
C SER A 174 9.94 -8.77 -26.57
N CYS A 175 11.22 -8.48 -26.32
CA CYS A 175 11.90 -7.29 -26.84
C CYS A 175 12.12 -7.34 -28.37
N GLU A 176 11.33 -8.12 -29.10
CA GLU A 176 11.35 -8.24 -30.55
C GLU A 176 9.92 -8.04 -31.10
N GLU A 177 9.45 -6.79 -31.11
CA GLU A 177 8.53 -6.37 -32.17
C GLU A 177 9.16 -5.20 -32.91
N PRO A 178 9.77 -5.44 -34.08
CA PRO A 178 10.05 -4.36 -35.01
C PRO A 178 8.69 -3.79 -35.40
N MET A 179 8.39 -2.54 -35.03
CA MET A 179 7.27 -1.82 -35.60
C MET A 179 7.51 -1.76 -37.11
N ALA A 180 6.86 -2.64 -37.86
CA ALA A 180 6.76 -2.55 -39.30
C ALA A 180 5.90 -1.32 -39.60
N ILE A 181 6.55 -0.17 -39.66
CA ILE A 181 5.98 1.04 -40.24
C ILE A 181 5.77 0.71 -41.71
N GLY A 182 4.56 0.26 -42.04
CA GLY A 182 4.10 0.11 -43.41
C GLY A 182 4.03 1.46 -44.08
N MET A 183 5.17 1.95 -44.58
CA MET A 183 5.17 2.99 -45.60
C MET A 183 4.76 2.33 -46.91
N SER A 184 3.47 2.40 -47.24
CA SER A 184 3.04 2.20 -48.62
C SER A 184 3.65 3.33 -49.46
N ALA A 185 4.59 2.97 -50.33
CA ALA A 185 5.03 3.88 -51.39
C ALA A 185 3.84 4.16 -52.32
N PRO A 186 3.62 5.41 -52.75
CA PRO A 186 2.52 5.74 -53.66
C PRO A 186 2.79 5.15 -55.05
N PRO A 187 1.74 4.77 -55.81
CA PRO A 187 1.91 4.17 -57.11
C PRO A 187 2.43 5.21 -58.12
N HIS A 188 3.56 4.90 -58.75
CA HIS A 188 3.98 5.59 -59.97
C HIS A 188 3.09 5.12 -61.12
N THR A 189 2.12 5.94 -61.52
CA THR A 189 1.45 5.79 -62.82
C THR A 189 2.42 6.22 -63.92
N CYS A 190 2.91 5.26 -64.70
CA CYS A 190 3.60 5.50 -65.97
C CYS A 190 2.56 5.39 -67.09
N ASN A 191 2.15 6.52 -67.67
CA ASN A 191 1.35 6.54 -68.89
C ASN A 191 2.29 6.57 -70.10
N ARG A 192 2.08 5.66 -71.05
CA ARG A 192 2.55 5.77 -72.42
C ARG A 192 1.43 5.42 -73.37
#